data_AF-I0T2C7-F1
#
_entry.id   AF-I0T2C7-F1
#
_cell.length_a   1.000
_cell.length_b   1.000
_cell.length_c   1.000
_cell.angle_alpha   90.00
_cell.angle_beta   90.00
_cell.angle_gamma   90.00
#
_symmetry.space_group_name_H-M   'P 1'
#
loop_
_entity.id
_entity.type
_entity.pdbx_description
1 polymer ?
#
loop_
_entity_poly.entity_id
_entity_poly.type
_entity_poly.pdbx_seq_one_letter_code
_entity_poly.pdbx_strand_id
1 'polypeptide(L)'
;MIPLHYSSSHWLPSRPNLIPAPDPTPVPSPQPVPNPQSSPSNPIDGKLVKHAVRKVADGYVFEENGTSRYISTKELSAETVVAIDNKLAKQESLSHVLGAKKSTIPSSEQEFYNKVYDLLARVHKDLISNKGRQADFETLDTLLERLNDVSSDKVKLVDDILTFLAPITHPERLGKPNAQIAYTDDEIKLAKLAGKYTTEDGYIFDPRDITSDEGDAYVTPHMSHSHWIKKESLSEAERVAAQAYAKEKGLIPPSTENQGSGNTEVKGVEAIYNKVKAAKKVPLDHMPYNLQHTVEVKNGSLIIPHYDHYHNIKFAWFDEGLYEAPKGYSLEDLFATVKYYVEHPNERPHSDNGWGNASDHVRKNKVEDSKPDEDKKRDEVSEPTRPESDEKENHAGLNPSVDNLYKPSTDEDETEEVSKDITAGDEVPQVETEKVEAKLKEVEALLDKVTDASLKNNVTESLAGLRNNLSLQTMDNNGIMAEAEKLLALLKI
;
A
#
# COMPACT_ATOMS: atom_id res chain seq x y z
N MET A 1 59.20 50.58 -2.18
CA MET A 1 58.15 51.51 -2.64
C MET A 1 57.50 50.91 -3.87
N ILE A 2 56.19 50.72 -3.78
CA ILE A 2 55.18 50.35 -4.79
C ILE A 2 54.67 51.70 -5.40
N PRO A 3 54.00 51.82 -6.57
CA PRO A 3 54.14 51.25 -7.93
C PRO A 3 53.84 52.31 -9.04
N LEU A 4 53.62 51.90 -10.31
CA LEU A 4 52.32 52.05 -11.04
C LEU A 4 52.45 51.78 -12.55
N HIS A 5 51.73 50.74 -12.99
CA HIS A 5 50.82 50.62 -14.13
C HIS A 5 51.16 51.02 -15.59
N TYR A 6 50.83 50.05 -16.44
CA TYR A 6 50.27 50.10 -17.81
C TYR A 6 51.17 50.59 -18.95
N SER A 7 51.48 49.65 -19.84
CA SER A 7 52.11 49.88 -21.14
C SER A 7 51.10 49.61 -22.26
N SER A 8 50.99 50.55 -23.19
CA SER A 8 50.27 50.40 -24.45
C SER A 8 51.22 50.65 -25.62
N SER A 9 51.31 49.65 -26.49
CA SER A 9 51.33 49.70 -27.97
C SER A 9 52.37 50.56 -28.73
N HIS A 10 53.19 49.90 -29.56
CA HIS A 10 53.79 50.40 -30.81
C HIS A 10 53.91 49.18 -31.78
N TRP A 11 53.16 49.09 -32.90
CA TRP A 11 53.31 49.74 -34.23
C TRP A 11 54.65 49.39 -34.92
N LEU A 12 54.71 48.75 -36.10
CA LEU A 12 54.61 49.37 -37.44
C LEU A 12 54.75 48.30 -38.60
N PRO A 13 54.52 48.65 -39.89
CA PRO A 13 53.81 47.80 -40.85
C PRO A 13 54.53 47.56 -42.21
N SER A 14 53.81 46.84 -43.10
CA SER A 14 53.78 46.94 -44.58
C SER A 14 54.57 45.90 -45.40
N ARG A 15 53.84 45.02 -46.11
CA ARG A 15 53.62 45.10 -47.58
C ARG A 15 52.73 43.96 -48.11
N PRO A 16 52.03 44.15 -49.25
CA PRO A 16 51.04 43.21 -49.79
C PRO A 16 51.55 42.27 -50.91
N ASN A 17 50.87 41.12 -50.97
CA ASN A 17 50.57 40.16 -52.07
C ASN A 17 51.66 39.66 -53.03
N LEU A 18 51.91 38.34 -52.98
CA LEU A 18 52.14 37.48 -54.15
C LEU A 18 51.57 36.07 -53.86
N ILE A 19 50.83 35.51 -54.82
CA ILE A 19 50.27 34.14 -54.80
C ILE A 19 51.37 33.12 -55.14
N PRO A 20 51.41 31.94 -54.49
CA PRO A 20 51.99 30.75 -55.09
C PRO A 20 51.03 29.54 -55.18
N ALA A 21 51.43 28.64 -56.07
CA ALA A 21 50.83 27.43 -56.66
C ALA A 21 50.32 26.35 -55.69
N PRO A 22 49.51 25.37 -56.17
CA PRO A 22 48.95 24.31 -55.33
C PRO A 22 50.03 23.34 -54.82
N ASP A 23 49.96 23.06 -53.52
CA ASP A 23 50.88 22.16 -52.80
C ASP A 23 50.59 20.67 -53.13
N PRO A 24 51.60 19.77 -53.16
CA PRO A 24 51.41 18.34 -53.34
C PRO A 24 50.74 17.71 -52.12
N THR A 25 49.88 16.72 -52.36
CA THR A 25 49.16 15.94 -51.34
C THR A 25 50.09 15.32 -50.27
N PRO A 26 49.77 15.45 -48.96
CA PRO A 26 50.54 14.81 -47.90
C PRO A 26 50.23 13.31 -47.81
N VAL A 27 51.29 12.50 -47.68
CA VAL A 27 51.25 11.07 -47.36
C VAL A 27 50.60 10.88 -45.97
N PRO A 28 49.68 9.91 -45.77
CA PRO A 28 49.07 9.72 -44.46
C PRO A 28 50.09 9.17 -43.46
N SER A 29 50.31 9.92 -42.37
CA SER A 29 50.99 9.44 -41.17
C SER A 29 50.26 8.22 -40.59
N PRO A 30 50.96 7.22 -40.04
CA PRO A 30 50.30 6.10 -39.37
C PRO A 30 49.46 6.63 -38.20
N GLN A 31 48.15 6.36 -38.25
CA GLN A 31 47.24 6.65 -37.15
C GLN A 31 47.73 5.94 -35.88
N PRO A 32 47.70 6.59 -34.70
CA PRO A 32 47.85 5.88 -33.45
C PRO A 32 46.76 4.80 -33.39
N VAL A 33 47.17 3.55 -33.18
CA VAL A 33 46.23 2.46 -32.89
C VAL A 33 45.36 2.94 -31.71
N PRO A 34 44.01 2.89 -31.81
CA PRO A 34 43.17 3.20 -30.68
C PRO A 34 43.57 2.27 -29.55
N ASN A 35 44.10 2.84 -28.46
CA ASN A 35 44.27 2.10 -27.23
C ASN A 35 42.88 1.52 -26.90
N PRO A 36 42.72 0.20 -26.71
CA PRO A 36 41.42 -0.36 -26.34
C PRO A 36 41.00 0.38 -25.08
N GLN A 37 39.98 1.22 -25.24
CA GLN A 37 39.39 1.97 -24.15
C GLN A 37 38.83 0.87 -23.23
N SER A 38 39.55 0.62 -22.13
CA SER A 38 39.05 -0.24 -21.07
C SER A 38 37.64 0.24 -20.77
N SER A 39 36.65 -0.64 -20.95
CA SER A 39 35.29 -0.43 -20.45
C SER A 39 35.40 0.22 -19.07
N PRO A 40 34.56 1.20 -18.71
CA PRO A 40 34.61 1.76 -17.37
C PRO A 40 34.39 0.59 -16.39
N SER A 41 35.48 0.06 -15.84
CA SER A 41 35.42 -0.89 -14.74
C SER A 41 34.90 -0.08 -13.59
N ASN A 42 33.58 -0.12 -13.39
CA ASN A 42 33.04 0.29 -12.11
C ASN A 42 33.73 -0.62 -11.08
N PRO A 43 34.54 -0.06 -10.17
CA PRO A 43 35.30 -0.86 -9.25
C PRO A 43 34.35 -1.75 -8.43
N ILE A 44 34.71 -3.03 -8.27
CA ILE A 44 33.95 -3.96 -7.43
C ILE A 44 33.89 -3.37 -6.02
N ASP A 45 32.68 -3.17 -5.50
CA ASP A 45 32.53 -2.74 -4.12
C ASP A 45 32.75 -3.93 -3.18
N GLY A 46 34.00 -4.10 -2.73
CA GLY A 46 34.38 -5.16 -1.82
C GLY A 46 33.64 -5.13 -0.47
N LYS A 47 33.14 -3.96 -0.05
CA LYS A 47 32.32 -3.84 1.17
C LYS A 47 30.95 -4.47 0.94
N LEU A 48 30.31 -4.22 -0.19
CA LEU A 48 29.03 -4.85 -0.54
C LEU A 48 29.16 -6.37 -0.64
N VAL A 49 30.19 -6.85 -1.36
CA VAL A 49 30.44 -8.29 -1.49
C VAL A 49 30.58 -8.93 -0.11
N LYS A 50 31.36 -8.33 0.81
CA LYS A 50 31.54 -8.87 2.16
C LYS A 50 30.23 -8.99 2.95
N HIS A 51 29.36 -7.99 2.88
CA HIS A 51 28.14 -7.90 3.70
C HIS A 51 26.89 -8.52 3.06
N ALA A 52 26.96 -8.99 1.81
CA ALA A 52 25.84 -9.66 1.16
C ALA A 52 25.50 -10.96 1.88
N VAL A 53 24.24 -11.09 2.33
CA VAL A 53 23.72 -12.23 3.09
C VAL A 53 22.98 -13.21 2.19
N ARG A 54 22.18 -12.70 1.25
CA ARG A 54 21.33 -13.48 0.36
C ARG A 54 20.87 -12.66 -0.83
N LYS A 55 20.42 -13.37 -1.86
CA LYS A 55 19.68 -12.83 -3.00
C LYS A 55 18.20 -13.04 -2.73
N VAL A 56 17.39 -12.00 -2.88
CA VAL A 56 15.93 -12.05 -2.69
C VAL A 56 15.31 -11.12 -3.73
N ALA A 57 14.23 -11.58 -4.38
CA ALA A 57 13.60 -10.87 -5.49
C ALA A 57 14.63 -10.44 -6.56
N ASP A 58 14.63 -9.17 -6.97
CA ASP A 58 15.51 -8.60 -7.99
C ASP A 58 16.79 -7.97 -7.41
N GLY A 59 17.16 -8.32 -6.17
CA GLY A 59 18.24 -7.65 -5.45
C GLY A 59 18.92 -8.50 -4.37
N TYR A 60 19.61 -7.81 -3.47
CA TYR A 60 20.41 -8.45 -2.42
C TYR A 60 20.15 -7.80 -1.06
N VAL A 61 20.11 -8.65 -0.04
CA VAL A 61 20.06 -8.20 1.36
C VAL A 61 21.49 -8.17 1.89
N PHE A 62 21.88 -7.02 2.44
CA PHE A 62 23.16 -6.79 3.07
C PHE A 62 22.95 -6.55 4.56
N GLU A 63 23.83 -7.09 5.39
CA GLU A 63 23.79 -6.82 6.82
C GLU A 63 25.13 -6.27 7.30
N GLU A 64 25.09 -5.13 7.97
CA GLU A 64 26.25 -4.49 8.59
C GLU A 64 25.87 -4.10 10.02
N ASN A 65 26.64 -4.60 11.01
CA ASN A 65 26.40 -4.33 12.43
C ASN A 65 24.95 -4.64 12.90
N GLY A 66 24.37 -5.73 12.39
CA GLY A 66 22.99 -6.12 12.72
C GLY A 66 21.90 -5.29 12.03
N THR A 67 22.27 -4.31 11.21
CA THR A 67 21.30 -3.56 10.39
C THR A 67 21.25 -4.15 9.00
N SER A 68 20.07 -4.61 8.60
CA SER A 68 19.80 -5.11 7.26
C SER A 68 19.36 -3.99 6.32
N ARG A 69 19.78 -4.06 5.06
CA ARG A 69 19.32 -3.19 3.98
C ARG A 69 19.21 -3.95 2.66
N TYR A 70 18.33 -3.47 1.79
CA TYR A 70 18.14 -4.01 0.46
C TYR A 70 18.75 -3.08 -0.59
N ILE A 71 19.32 -3.65 -1.65
CA ILE A 71 19.73 -2.93 -2.86
C ILE A 71 19.28 -3.73 -4.07
N SER A 72 18.54 -3.09 -4.99
CA SER A 72 18.17 -3.71 -6.27
C SER A 72 19.41 -3.97 -7.11
N THR A 73 19.41 -5.06 -7.90
CA THR A 73 20.46 -5.34 -8.89
C THR A 73 20.71 -4.16 -9.84
N LYS A 74 19.66 -3.37 -10.15
CA LYS A 74 19.74 -2.19 -11.03
C LYS A 74 20.61 -1.06 -10.47
N GLU A 75 20.84 -1.05 -9.16
CA GLU A 75 21.67 -0.06 -8.47
C GLU A 75 23.12 -0.52 -8.31
N LEU A 76 23.45 -1.75 -8.72
CA LEU A 76 24.77 -2.35 -8.59
C LEU A 76 25.48 -2.44 -9.95
N SER A 77 26.82 -2.36 -9.95
CA SER A 77 27.59 -2.66 -11.16
C SER A 77 27.52 -4.15 -11.49
N ALA A 78 27.58 -4.49 -12.78
CA ALA A 78 27.58 -5.88 -13.23
C ALA A 78 28.71 -6.70 -12.59
N GLU A 79 29.89 -6.10 -12.41
CA GLU A 79 31.03 -6.75 -11.76
C GLU A 79 30.76 -7.03 -10.28
N THR A 80 30.07 -6.12 -9.57
CA THR A 80 29.70 -6.30 -8.16
C THR A 80 28.64 -7.38 -8.02
N VAL A 81 27.64 -7.42 -8.91
CA VAL A 81 26.63 -8.47 -8.97
C VAL A 81 27.27 -9.85 -9.12
N VAL A 82 28.17 -10.00 -10.11
CA VAL A 82 28.91 -11.26 -10.33
C VAL A 82 29.75 -11.64 -9.11
N ALA A 83 30.39 -10.67 -8.44
CA ALA A 83 31.18 -10.94 -7.24
C ALA A 83 30.31 -11.39 -6.06
N ILE A 84 29.13 -10.81 -5.87
CA ILE A 84 28.15 -11.21 -4.85
C ILE A 84 27.62 -12.61 -5.16
N ASP A 85 27.17 -12.87 -6.38
CA ASP A 85 26.66 -14.19 -6.78
C ASP A 85 27.70 -15.29 -6.56
N ASN A 86 28.97 -15.03 -6.93
CA ASN A 86 30.08 -15.95 -6.67
C ASN A 86 30.32 -16.21 -5.17
N LYS A 87 30.11 -15.21 -4.31
CA LYS A 87 30.20 -15.39 -2.85
C LYS A 87 29.03 -16.23 -2.35
N LEU A 88 27.80 -15.91 -2.73
CA LEU A 88 26.60 -16.59 -2.26
C LEU A 88 26.51 -18.04 -2.79
N ALA A 89 27.05 -18.32 -3.98
CA ALA A 89 27.18 -19.67 -4.51
C ALA A 89 28.04 -20.57 -3.61
N LYS A 90 29.08 -20.01 -2.98
CA LYS A 90 29.99 -20.72 -2.04
C LYS A 90 29.44 -20.82 -0.62
N GLN A 91 28.34 -20.14 -0.31
CA GLN A 91 27.68 -20.28 0.99
C GLN A 91 27.14 -21.70 1.14
N GLU A 92 27.40 -22.34 2.26
CA GLU A 92 26.86 -23.66 2.56
C GLU A 92 25.38 -23.54 2.91
N SER A 93 24.59 -24.52 2.45
CA SER A 93 23.19 -24.65 2.87
C SER A 93 23.16 -25.34 4.23
N LEU A 94 22.51 -24.72 5.21
CA LEU A 94 22.24 -25.35 6.50
C LEU A 94 21.03 -26.28 6.37
N SER A 95 21.10 -27.45 7.01
CA SER A 95 19.93 -28.29 7.22
C SER A 95 19.18 -27.81 8.47
N HIS A 96 17.87 -27.67 8.36
CA HIS A 96 17.00 -27.29 9.47
C HIS A 96 15.65 -27.98 9.36
N VAL A 97 15.10 -28.43 10.48
CA VAL A 97 13.76 -29.04 10.56
C VAL A 97 12.89 -28.13 11.42
N LEU A 98 11.81 -27.61 10.82
CA LEU A 98 10.83 -26.82 11.57
C LEU A 98 10.14 -27.67 12.63
N GLY A 99 9.96 -27.10 13.83
CA GLY A 99 9.22 -27.76 14.91
C GLY A 99 7.80 -28.16 14.49
N ALA A 100 7.31 -29.28 15.03
CA ALA A 100 6.01 -29.83 14.67
C ALA A 100 4.85 -28.89 15.07
N LYS A 101 3.81 -28.86 14.22
CA LYS A 101 2.56 -28.15 14.50
C LYS A 101 1.89 -28.74 15.74
N LYS A 102 1.49 -27.89 16.68
CA LYS A 102 0.79 -28.31 17.90
C LYS A 102 -0.62 -28.77 17.57
N SER A 103 -1.01 -29.94 18.06
CA SER A 103 -2.32 -30.55 17.80
C SER A 103 -3.39 -30.13 18.81
N THR A 104 -3.00 -29.57 19.95
CA THR A 104 -3.90 -29.16 21.04
C THR A 104 -3.83 -27.64 21.27
N ILE A 105 -4.69 -26.92 20.57
CA ILE A 105 -4.86 -25.46 20.67
C ILE A 105 -6.32 -25.16 21.03
N PRO A 106 -6.61 -24.19 21.93
CA PRO A 106 -7.99 -23.76 22.19
C PRO A 106 -8.71 -23.34 20.90
N SER A 107 -10.00 -23.66 20.76
CA SER A 107 -10.76 -23.36 19.54
C SER A 107 -10.71 -21.88 19.14
N SER A 108 -10.79 -20.96 20.12
CA SER A 108 -10.69 -19.52 19.89
C SER A 108 -9.33 -19.06 19.34
N GLU A 109 -8.29 -19.86 19.50
CA GLU A 109 -6.91 -19.56 19.10
C GLU A 109 -6.48 -20.30 17.83
N GLN A 110 -7.31 -21.25 17.38
CA GLN A 110 -6.92 -22.19 16.34
C GLN A 110 -6.67 -21.49 14.99
N GLU A 111 -7.47 -20.49 14.64
CA GLU A 111 -7.29 -19.74 13.40
C GLU A 111 -5.98 -18.94 13.40
N PHE A 112 -5.75 -18.16 14.46
CA PHE A 112 -4.50 -17.40 14.63
C PHE A 112 -3.29 -18.33 14.59
N TYR A 113 -3.31 -19.40 15.39
CA TYR A 113 -2.22 -20.36 15.46
C TYR A 113 -1.91 -20.99 14.10
N ASN A 114 -2.94 -21.46 13.40
CA ASN A 114 -2.77 -22.10 12.10
C ASN A 114 -2.14 -21.14 11.08
N LYS A 115 -2.65 -19.90 10.99
CA LYS A 115 -2.12 -18.90 10.06
C LYS A 115 -0.67 -18.53 10.35
N VAL A 116 -0.33 -18.31 11.62
CA VAL A 116 1.05 -18.02 12.01
C VAL A 116 1.97 -19.21 11.71
N TYR A 117 1.56 -20.43 12.06
CA TYR A 117 2.37 -21.62 11.80
C TYR A 117 2.60 -21.81 10.30
N ASP A 118 1.54 -21.69 9.49
CA ASP A 118 1.63 -21.86 8.04
C ASP A 118 2.53 -20.78 7.41
N LEU A 119 2.51 -19.55 7.94
CA LEU A 119 3.43 -18.47 7.56
C LEU A 119 4.88 -18.80 7.93
N LEU A 120 5.15 -19.22 9.17
CA LEU A 120 6.50 -19.64 9.59
C LEU A 120 7.01 -20.83 8.77
N ALA A 121 6.13 -21.74 8.36
CA ALA A 121 6.48 -22.86 7.49
C ALA A 121 6.84 -22.42 6.07
N ARG A 122 6.21 -21.38 5.52
CA ARG A 122 6.62 -20.76 4.25
C ARG A 122 8.00 -20.12 4.39
N VAL A 123 8.19 -19.32 5.43
CA VAL A 123 9.48 -18.65 5.71
C VAL A 123 10.61 -19.68 5.90
N HIS A 124 10.34 -20.80 6.56
CA HIS A 124 11.31 -21.90 6.68
C HIS A 124 11.77 -22.41 5.32
N LYS A 125 10.84 -22.61 4.36
CA LYS A 125 11.18 -23.00 2.98
C LYS A 125 12.00 -21.94 2.26
N ASP A 126 11.67 -20.66 2.45
CA ASP A 126 12.41 -19.54 1.86
C ASP A 126 13.83 -19.45 2.41
N LEU A 127 14.01 -19.67 3.72
CA LEU A 127 15.33 -19.74 4.34
C LEU A 127 16.15 -20.92 3.82
N ILE A 128 15.57 -22.11 3.66
CA ILE A 128 16.29 -23.24 3.06
C ILE A 128 16.72 -22.92 1.62
N SER A 129 15.81 -22.36 0.83
CA SER A 129 16.04 -22.03 -0.58
C SER A 129 17.10 -20.94 -0.76
N ASN A 130 17.09 -19.92 0.12
CA ASN A 130 18.00 -18.77 0.07
C ASN A 130 19.24 -18.92 0.96
N LYS A 131 19.55 -20.15 1.41
CA LYS A 131 20.72 -20.46 2.26
C LYS A 131 20.78 -19.61 3.53
N GLY A 132 19.67 -19.57 4.27
CA GLY A 132 19.51 -18.89 5.54
C GLY A 132 20.65 -19.20 6.52
N ARG A 133 20.96 -18.24 7.38
CA ARG A 133 22.01 -18.36 8.39
C ARG A 133 21.45 -19.05 9.62
N GLN A 134 22.38 -19.53 10.46
CA GLN A 134 22.04 -20.11 11.75
C GLN A 134 21.16 -19.19 12.60
N ALA A 135 21.48 -17.89 12.66
CA ALA A 135 20.69 -16.90 13.39
C ALA A 135 19.25 -16.73 12.86
N ASP A 136 19.03 -16.94 11.56
CA ASP A 136 17.68 -16.86 10.98
C ASP A 136 16.83 -18.06 11.44
N PHE A 137 17.41 -19.26 11.48
CA PHE A 137 16.74 -20.46 11.99
C PHE A 137 16.51 -20.39 13.51
N GLU A 138 17.46 -19.87 14.28
CA GLU A 138 17.27 -19.65 15.73
C GLU A 138 16.14 -18.64 16.02
N THR A 139 16.02 -17.60 15.20
CA THR A 139 14.91 -16.64 15.30
C THR A 139 13.58 -17.30 14.96
N LEU A 140 13.53 -18.09 13.89
CA LEU A 140 12.36 -18.87 13.48
C LEU A 140 11.89 -19.83 14.60
N ASP A 141 12.81 -20.55 15.22
CA ASP A 141 12.52 -21.45 16.34
C ASP A 141 11.99 -20.70 17.56
N THR A 142 12.58 -19.54 17.88
CA THR A 142 12.12 -18.68 18.98
C THR A 142 10.69 -18.17 18.74
N LEU A 143 10.37 -17.78 17.50
CA LEU A 143 9.01 -17.36 17.12
C LEU A 143 8.02 -18.53 17.23
N LEU A 144 8.41 -19.73 16.81
CA LEU A 144 7.58 -20.92 16.93
C LEU A 144 7.38 -21.34 18.40
N GLU A 145 8.40 -21.25 19.24
CA GLU A 145 8.29 -21.50 20.68
C GLU A 145 7.26 -20.55 21.32
N ARG A 146 7.35 -19.25 21.01
CA ARG A 146 6.38 -18.26 21.47
C ARG A 146 4.98 -18.50 20.94
N LEU A 147 4.83 -18.92 19.68
CA LEU A 147 3.54 -19.32 19.13
C LEU A 147 2.92 -20.51 19.89
N ASN A 148 3.76 -21.44 20.33
CA ASN A 148 3.34 -22.63 21.08
C ASN A 148 2.97 -22.35 22.55
N ASP A 149 3.42 -21.21 23.09
CA ASP A 149 3.07 -20.70 24.41
C ASP A 149 1.79 -19.85 24.35
N VAL A 150 0.69 -20.40 24.86
CA VAL A 150 -0.62 -19.73 24.88
C VAL A 150 -0.65 -18.49 25.78
N SER A 151 0.35 -18.29 26.64
CA SER A 151 0.50 -17.09 27.48
C SER A 151 1.28 -15.98 26.80
N SER A 152 1.85 -16.24 25.60
CA SER A 152 2.62 -15.25 24.86
C SER A 152 1.75 -14.05 24.43
N ASP A 153 2.35 -12.87 24.48
CA ASP A 153 1.74 -11.66 23.94
C ASP A 153 1.65 -11.78 22.41
N LYS A 154 0.42 -11.98 21.91
CA LYS A 154 0.17 -12.15 20.47
C LYS A 154 0.50 -10.91 19.67
N VAL A 155 0.20 -9.71 20.19
CA VAL A 155 0.47 -8.46 19.49
C VAL A 155 1.97 -8.34 19.27
N LYS A 156 2.75 -8.57 20.34
CA LYS A 156 4.20 -8.57 20.25
C LYS A 156 4.75 -9.68 19.36
N LEU A 157 4.14 -10.87 19.38
CA LEU A 157 4.52 -11.97 18.49
C LEU A 157 4.34 -11.59 17.02
N VAL A 158 3.21 -10.97 16.66
CA VAL A 158 2.97 -10.47 15.31
C VAL A 158 4.01 -9.43 14.91
N ASP A 159 4.30 -8.45 15.77
CA ASP A 159 5.28 -7.41 15.46
C ASP A 159 6.68 -8.00 15.18
N ASP A 160 7.09 -8.98 15.99
CA ASP A 160 8.37 -9.66 15.82
C ASP A 160 8.39 -10.55 14.56
N ILE A 161 7.26 -11.19 14.19
CA ILE A 161 7.11 -11.92 12.92
C ILE A 161 7.23 -10.97 11.73
N LEU A 162 6.48 -9.87 11.69
CA LEU A 162 6.51 -8.91 10.58
C LEU A 162 7.92 -8.33 10.39
N THR A 163 8.62 -8.06 11.50
CA THR A 163 10.03 -7.63 11.48
C THR A 163 10.95 -8.72 10.90
N PHE A 164 10.72 -9.98 11.25
CA PHE A 164 11.49 -11.12 10.75
C PHE A 164 11.26 -11.40 9.26
N LEU A 165 10.06 -11.16 8.75
CA LEU A 165 9.72 -11.32 7.33
C LEU A 165 10.45 -10.32 6.43
N ALA A 166 10.67 -9.09 6.90
CA ALA A 166 11.25 -8.02 6.08
C ALA A 166 12.55 -8.43 5.36
N PRO A 167 13.62 -8.92 6.02
CA PRO A 167 14.83 -9.34 5.31
C PRO A 167 14.73 -10.68 4.55
N ILE A 168 13.59 -11.38 4.57
CA ILE A 168 13.42 -12.71 3.97
C ILE A 168 12.51 -12.66 2.76
N THR A 169 11.30 -12.14 2.92
CA THR A 169 10.23 -12.17 1.91
C THR A 169 9.83 -10.78 1.42
N HIS A 170 10.14 -9.73 2.19
CA HIS A 170 9.76 -8.35 1.89
C HIS A 170 10.93 -7.36 2.02
N PRO A 171 12.08 -7.61 1.36
CA PRO A 171 13.29 -6.82 1.56
C PRO A 171 13.13 -5.36 1.13
N GLU A 172 12.16 -5.05 0.26
CA GLU A 172 11.76 -3.70 -0.13
C GLU A 172 11.24 -2.84 1.04
N ARG A 173 10.92 -3.46 2.19
CA ARG A 173 10.51 -2.76 3.42
C ARG A 173 11.70 -2.32 4.28
N LEU A 174 12.89 -2.89 4.06
CA LEU A 174 14.07 -2.60 4.88
C LEU A 174 14.43 -1.11 4.82
N GLY A 175 14.45 -0.46 5.99
CA GLY A 175 14.76 0.97 6.12
C GLY A 175 13.58 1.91 5.85
N LYS A 176 12.39 1.39 5.52
CA LYS A 176 11.18 2.20 5.37
C LYS A 176 10.45 2.34 6.72
N PRO A 177 9.85 3.52 7.01
CA PRO A 177 8.92 3.66 8.14
C PRO A 177 7.63 2.88 7.86
N ASN A 178 6.88 2.56 8.92
CA ASN A 178 5.61 1.82 8.82
C ASN A 178 4.60 2.49 7.87
N ALA A 179 4.51 3.82 7.90
CA ALA A 179 3.70 4.61 6.97
C ALA A 179 4.03 4.41 5.48
N GLN A 180 5.18 3.82 5.13
CA GLN A 180 5.62 3.49 3.76
C GLN A 180 5.64 1.99 3.49
N ILE A 181 4.98 1.19 4.33
CA ILE A 181 4.80 -0.26 4.12
C ILE A 181 3.33 -0.56 3.85
N ALA A 182 3.06 -1.26 2.74
CA ALA A 182 1.77 -1.91 2.50
C ALA A 182 1.94 -3.40 2.85
N TYR A 183 1.28 -3.83 3.92
CA TYR A 183 1.27 -5.21 4.34
C TYR A 183 0.35 -6.04 3.44
N THR A 184 0.67 -7.31 3.28
CA THR A 184 -0.13 -8.26 2.51
C THR A 184 -1.41 -8.63 3.24
N ASP A 185 -2.42 -9.11 2.52
CA ASP A 185 -3.69 -9.57 3.12
C ASP A 185 -3.49 -10.62 4.23
N ASP A 186 -2.52 -11.52 4.07
CA ASP A 186 -2.22 -12.55 5.07
C ASP A 186 -1.65 -11.92 6.36
N GLU A 187 -0.79 -10.92 6.24
CA GLU A 187 -0.22 -10.16 7.35
C GLU A 187 -1.28 -9.31 8.04
N ILE A 188 -2.16 -8.65 7.27
CA ILE A 188 -3.29 -7.88 7.78
C ILE A 188 -4.24 -8.77 8.58
N LYS A 189 -4.62 -9.93 8.04
CA LYS A 189 -5.48 -10.90 8.74
C LYS A 189 -4.83 -11.38 10.04
N LEU A 190 -3.54 -11.66 10.02
CA LEU A 190 -2.78 -12.12 11.18
C LEU A 190 -2.69 -11.04 12.27
N ALA A 191 -2.44 -9.79 11.91
CA ALA A 191 -2.44 -8.65 12.82
C ALA A 191 -3.83 -8.39 13.43
N LYS A 192 -4.89 -8.46 12.60
CA LYS A 192 -6.27 -8.34 13.04
C LYS A 192 -6.66 -9.43 14.04
N LEU A 193 -6.26 -10.69 13.79
CA LEU A 193 -6.48 -11.80 14.73
C LEU A 193 -5.71 -11.64 16.04
N ALA A 194 -4.58 -10.95 16.04
CA ALA A 194 -3.86 -10.57 17.26
C ALA A 194 -4.48 -9.37 17.99
N GLY A 195 -5.52 -8.74 17.43
CA GLY A 195 -6.22 -7.61 18.02
C GLY A 195 -5.63 -6.24 17.67
N LYS A 196 -4.80 -6.14 16.64
CA LYS A 196 -4.30 -4.85 16.12
C LYS A 196 -5.34 -4.20 15.21
N TYR A 197 -5.37 -2.87 15.20
CA TYR A 197 -6.08 -2.12 14.19
C TYR A 197 -5.37 -2.23 12.84
N THR A 198 -6.13 -2.58 11.80
CA THR A 198 -5.65 -2.74 10.44
C THR A 198 -6.67 -2.16 9.47
N THR A 199 -6.24 -1.86 8.26
CA THR A 199 -7.11 -1.41 7.16
C THR A 199 -6.89 -2.27 5.92
N GLU A 200 -7.90 -2.33 5.04
CA GLU A 200 -7.83 -3.16 3.82
C GLU A 200 -6.77 -2.70 2.80
N ASP A 201 -6.33 -1.44 2.84
CA ASP A 201 -5.28 -0.94 1.95
C ASP A 201 -3.86 -1.32 2.41
N GLY A 202 -3.74 -2.14 3.46
CA GLY A 202 -2.48 -2.70 3.91
C GLY A 202 -1.81 -1.93 5.05
N TYR A 203 -2.52 -1.07 5.78
CA TYR A 203 -1.98 -0.41 6.97
C TYR A 203 -2.18 -1.27 8.23
N ILE A 204 -1.15 -1.35 9.07
CA ILE A 204 -1.20 -1.88 10.44
C ILE A 204 -0.83 -0.74 11.37
N PHE A 205 -1.66 -0.47 12.38
CA PHE A 205 -1.46 0.67 13.28
C PHE A 205 -0.15 0.55 14.09
N ASP A 206 0.67 1.61 14.02
CA ASP A 206 1.76 1.89 14.95
C ASP A 206 1.52 3.27 15.58
N PRO A 207 1.46 3.38 16.92
CA PRO A 207 1.42 4.66 17.62
C PRO A 207 2.44 5.69 17.12
N ARG A 208 3.62 5.25 16.66
CA ARG A 208 4.67 6.13 16.17
C ARG A 208 4.32 6.88 14.88
N ASP A 209 3.33 6.39 14.14
CA ASP A 209 2.84 7.05 12.93
C ASP A 209 1.89 8.21 13.23
N ILE A 210 1.47 8.42 14.49
CA ILE A 210 0.52 9.48 14.82
C ILE A 210 1.17 10.85 14.53
N THR A 211 0.51 11.61 13.67
CA THR A 211 0.89 12.98 13.30
C THR A 211 -0.03 14.03 13.92
N SER A 212 -1.25 13.65 14.31
CA SER A 212 -2.23 14.53 14.95
C SER A 212 -3.11 13.75 15.94
N ASP A 213 -3.41 14.37 17.08
CA ASP A 213 -4.51 13.98 17.95
C ASP A 213 -5.68 14.93 17.68
N GLU A 214 -6.80 14.40 17.24
CA GLU A 214 -7.98 15.18 16.81
C GLU A 214 -9.08 15.19 17.88
N GLY A 215 -8.78 14.72 19.08
CA GLY A 215 -9.72 14.60 20.20
C GLY A 215 -10.29 13.19 20.28
N ASP A 216 -11.18 12.83 19.37
CA ASP A 216 -11.82 11.51 19.32
C ASP A 216 -11.14 10.53 18.35
N ALA A 217 -10.12 10.97 17.62
CA ALA A 217 -9.36 10.17 16.66
C ALA A 217 -7.88 10.56 16.60
N TYR A 218 -7.09 9.70 15.98
CA TYR A 218 -5.71 9.98 15.59
C TYR A 218 -5.59 10.04 14.07
N VAL A 219 -4.64 10.84 13.57
CA VAL A 219 -4.28 10.89 12.15
C VAL A 219 -2.93 10.24 11.94
N THR A 220 -2.87 9.23 11.08
CA THR A 220 -1.63 8.55 10.70
C THR A 220 -1.43 8.61 9.19
N PRO A 221 -0.21 8.85 8.67
CA PRO A 221 0.06 8.78 7.25
C PRO A 221 0.14 7.32 6.79
N HIS A 222 -0.29 7.06 5.55
CA HIS A 222 -0.11 5.79 4.88
C HIS A 222 0.06 6.02 3.38
N MET A 223 1.20 5.60 2.83
CA MET A 223 1.59 5.84 1.44
C MET A 223 1.44 7.32 1.05
N SER A 224 0.46 7.62 0.20
CA SER A 224 0.17 8.96 -0.34
C SER A 224 -0.99 9.67 0.36
N HIS A 225 -1.56 9.09 1.42
CA HIS A 225 -2.72 9.65 2.11
C HIS A 225 -2.58 9.54 3.64
N SER A 226 -3.65 9.83 4.38
CA SER A 226 -3.69 9.66 5.83
C SER A 226 -5.00 9.03 6.30
N HIS A 227 -4.90 8.17 7.31
CA HIS A 227 -6.01 7.53 8.00
C HIS A 227 -6.54 8.38 9.14
N TRP A 228 -7.86 8.37 9.33
CA TRP A 228 -8.53 8.94 10.51
C TRP A 228 -9.03 7.78 11.37
N ILE A 229 -8.29 7.51 12.43
CA ILE A 229 -8.46 6.32 13.24
C ILE A 229 -9.17 6.74 14.51
N LYS A 230 -10.46 6.41 14.61
CA LYS A 230 -11.23 6.70 15.81
C LYS A 230 -10.62 5.98 17.01
N LYS A 231 -10.53 6.66 18.16
CA LYS A 231 -9.94 6.06 19.37
C LYS A 231 -10.74 4.85 19.88
N GLU A 232 -12.04 4.79 19.56
CA GLU A 232 -12.92 3.65 19.87
C GLU A 232 -12.66 2.40 19.01
N SER A 233 -12.01 2.54 17.84
CA SER A 233 -11.69 1.38 16.98
C SER A 233 -10.36 0.74 17.34
N LEU A 234 -9.56 1.37 18.19
CA LEU A 234 -8.31 0.83 18.70
C LEU A 234 -8.56 -0.12 19.87
N SER A 235 -7.72 -1.15 20.00
CA SER A 235 -7.67 -1.91 21.24
C SER A 235 -7.26 -1.04 22.42
N GLU A 236 -7.57 -1.46 23.65
CA GLU A 236 -7.17 -0.70 24.85
C GLU A 236 -5.66 -0.50 24.94
N ALA A 237 -4.88 -1.52 24.58
CA ALA A 237 -3.42 -1.44 24.56
C ALA A 237 -2.91 -0.42 23.53
N GLU A 238 -3.48 -0.42 22.32
CA GLU A 238 -3.15 0.57 21.28
C GLU A 238 -3.54 1.98 21.71
N ARG A 239 -4.71 2.16 22.32
CA ARG A 239 -5.20 3.46 22.81
C ARG A 239 -4.27 4.03 23.89
N VAL A 240 -3.80 3.19 24.81
CA VAL A 240 -2.84 3.58 25.86
C VAL A 240 -1.48 3.95 25.24
N ALA A 241 -0.96 3.13 24.33
CA ALA A 241 0.32 3.41 23.66
C ALA A 241 0.25 4.68 22.80
N ALA A 242 -0.84 4.87 22.06
CA ALA A 242 -1.12 6.06 21.27
C ALA A 242 -1.22 7.32 22.13
N GLN A 243 -1.92 7.25 23.27
CA GLN A 243 -2.02 8.39 24.19
C GLN A 243 -0.66 8.76 24.80
N ALA A 244 0.15 7.75 25.16
CA ALA A 244 1.50 7.97 25.68
C ALA A 244 2.38 8.65 24.61
N TYR A 245 2.34 8.16 23.37
CA TYR A 245 3.10 8.73 22.26
C TYR A 245 2.65 10.16 21.92
N ALA A 246 1.35 10.40 21.79
CA ALA A 246 0.80 11.72 21.52
C ALA A 246 1.24 12.74 22.59
N LYS A 247 1.18 12.34 23.87
CA LYS A 247 1.68 13.16 24.99
C LYS A 247 3.18 13.41 24.91
N GLU A 248 3.98 12.40 24.59
CA GLU A 248 5.44 12.52 24.41
C GLU A 248 5.79 13.51 23.29
N LYS A 249 5.05 13.45 22.17
CA LYS A 249 5.23 14.33 21.01
C LYS A 249 4.58 15.70 21.15
N GLY A 250 3.86 15.95 22.24
CA GLY A 250 3.14 17.21 22.44
C GLY A 250 2.02 17.43 21.42
N LEU A 251 1.41 16.35 20.92
CA LEU A 251 0.22 16.41 20.08
C LEU A 251 -0.98 16.73 20.98
N ILE A 252 -1.51 17.94 20.85
CA ILE A 252 -2.59 18.44 21.70
C ILE A 252 -3.89 18.38 20.90
N PRO A 253 -4.94 17.72 21.42
CA PRO A 253 -6.23 17.68 20.74
C PRO A 253 -6.82 19.09 20.63
N PRO A 254 -7.58 19.37 19.55
CA PRO A 254 -8.26 20.65 19.38
C PRO A 254 -9.21 20.92 20.56
N SER A 255 -9.25 22.17 21.01
CA SER A 255 -10.12 22.59 22.11
C SER A 255 -11.59 22.30 21.80
N THR A 256 -12.25 21.54 22.68
CA THR A 256 -13.68 21.19 22.56
C THR A 256 -14.62 22.40 22.56
N GLU A 257 -14.15 23.58 22.97
CA GLU A 257 -14.95 24.83 22.99
C GLU A 257 -15.26 25.39 21.59
N ASN A 258 -14.52 24.99 20.55
CA ASN A 258 -14.74 25.48 19.17
C ASN A 258 -15.41 24.46 18.24
N GLN A 259 -15.77 23.26 18.70
CA GLN A 259 -16.40 22.25 17.85
C GLN A 259 -17.90 22.50 17.56
N GLY A 260 -18.50 23.53 18.18
CA GLY A 260 -19.93 23.86 18.04
C GLY A 260 -20.26 25.25 17.50
N SER A 261 -19.28 26.09 17.15
CA SER A 261 -19.55 27.46 16.69
C SER A 261 -18.67 27.80 15.50
N GLY A 262 -19.28 27.78 14.31
CA GLY A 262 -18.68 28.19 13.04
C GLY A 262 -18.37 29.69 12.95
N ASN A 263 -17.67 30.24 13.94
CA ASN A 263 -17.26 31.64 14.04
C ASN A 263 -15.80 31.81 14.48
N THR A 264 -14.94 30.83 14.20
CA THR A 264 -13.50 31.11 14.11
C THR A 264 -13.23 31.61 12.69
N GLU A 265 -12.52 32.72 12.52
CA GLU A 265 -12.18 33.27 11.21
C GLU A 265 -11.24 32.29 10.48
N VAL A 266 -11.84 31.35 9.74
CA VAL A 266 -11.12 30.31 8.99
C VAL A 266 -10.33 30.97 7.88
N LYS A 267 -9.02 30.72 7.84
CA LYS A 267 -8.08 31.28 6.86
C LYS A 267 -7.76 30.22 5.79
N GLY A 268 -7.25 30.66 4.64
CA GLY A 268 -6.84 29.77 3.55
C GLY A 268 -8.01 29.12 2.80
N VAL A 269 -7.76 27.96 2.21
CA VAL A 269 -8.70 27.25 1.34
C VAL A 269 -9.96 26.78 2.07
N GLU A 270 -9.90 26.52 3.38
CA GLU A 270 -11.08 26.17 4.17
C GLU A 270 -12.15 27.29 4.16
N ALA A 271 -11.73 28.56 4.09
CA ALA A 271 -12.64 29.68 3.95
C ALA A 271 -13.44 29.63 2.64
N ILE A 272 -12.85 29.08 1.58
CA ILE A 272 -13.49 28.87 0.29
C ILE A 272 -14.62 27.86 0.46
N TYR A 273 -14.34 26.69 1.03
CA TYR A 273 -15.36 25.65 1.30
C TYR A 273 -16.53 26.19 2.14
N ASN A 274 -16.24 26.99 3.15
CA ASN A 274 -17.28 27.57 4.00
C ASN A 274 -18.14 28.61 3.28
N LYS A 275 -17.56 29.40 2.37
CA LYS A 275 -18.26 30.45 1.61
C LYS A 275 -19.06 29.92 0.42
N VAL A 276 -18.60 28.86 -0.25
CA VAL A 276 -19.29 28.33 -1.43
C VAL A 276 -20.64 27.74 -1.07
N LYS A 277 -21.59 27.87 -2.00
CA LYS A 277 -22.89 27.21 -1.94
C LYS A 277 -22.78 25.83 -2.59
N ALA A 278 -23.42 24.83 -1.98
CA ALA A 278 -23.55 23.50 -2.55
C ALA A 278 -24.12 23.54 -3.97
N ALA A 279 -23.39 22.99 -4.94
CA ALA A 279 -23.81 22.83 -6.33
C ALA A 279 -22.94 21.80 -7.06
N LYS A 280 -23.54 20.94 -7.90
CA LYS A 280 -22.82 20.02 -8.80
C LYS A 280 -22.17 20.80 -9.96
N LYS A 281 -20.97 21.33 -9.75
CA LYS A 281 -20.23 22.15 -10.74
C LYS A 281 -19.22 21.33 -11.53
N VAL A 282 -18.54 20.41 -10.85
CA VAL A 282 -17.54 19.50 -11.44
C VAL A 282 -18.24 18.18 -11.78
N PRO A 283 -18.15 17.70 -13.03
CA PRO A 283 -18.61 16.36 -13.42
C PRO A 283 -17.91 15.26 -12.62
N LEU A 284 -18.60 14.15 -12.34
CA LEU A 284 -18.08 13.08 -11.49
C LEU A 284 -16.79 12.44 -12.04
N ASP A 285 -16.69 12.27 -13.35
CA ASP A 285 -15.51 11.74 -14.04
C ASP A 285 -14.29 12.70 -13.97
N HIS A 286 -14.51 13.95 -13.57
CA HIS A 286 -13.47 14.95 -13.34
C HIS A 286 -13.21 15.20 -11.85
N MET A 287 -13.95 14.57 -10.93
CA MET A 287 -13.73 14.73 -9.48
C MET A 287 -12.44 14.01 -9.07
N PRO A 288 -11.43 14.73 -8.54
CA PRO A 288 -10.19 14.09 -8.14
C PRO A 288 -10.30 13.49 -6.72
N TYR A 289 -9.40 12.56 -6.41
CA TYR A 289 -9.13 12.03 -5.05
C TYR A 289 -10.34 11.44 -4.33
N ASN A 290 -11.36 10.99 -5.05
CA ASN A 290 -12.61 10.46 -4.49
C ASN A 290 -13.37 11.47 -3.60
N LEU A 291 -13.15 12.77 -3.80
CA LEU A 291 -13.77 13.86 -3.04
C LEU A 291 -15.30 13.89 -3.14
N GLN A 292 -15.89 13.30 -4.18
CA GLN A 292 -17.33 13.09 -4.29
C GLN A 292 -17.90 12.18 -3.20
N HIS A 293 -17.06 11.36 -2.56
CA HIS A 293 -17.44 10.43 -1.51
C HIS A 293 -17.26 10.97 -0.09
N THR A 294 -16.85 12.24 0.08
CA THR A 294 -16.75 12.89 1.39
C THR A 294 -18.08 12.79 2.15
N VAL A 295 -18.01 12.36 3.41
CA VAL A 295 -19.19 12.21 4.28
C VAL A 295 -19.32 13.32 5.30
N GLU A 296 -18.20 13.92 5.69
CA GLU A 296 -18.15 14.94 6.72
C GLU A 296 -16.94 15.86 6.49
N VAL A 297 -17.02 17.08 7.02
CA VAL A 297 -15.87 17.96 7.16
C VAL A 297 -15.64 18.20 8.65
N LYS A 298 -14.46 17.82 9.13
CA LYS A 298 -14.11 17.87 10.55
C LYS A 298 -12.67 18.31 10.72
N ASN A 299 -12.43 19.24 11.66
CA ASN A 299 -11.10 19.78 11.99
C ASN A 299 -10.27 20.16 10.75
N GLY A 300 -10.86 20.94 9.83
CA GLY A 300 -10.19 21.38 8.60
C GLY A 300 -9.86 20.26 7.60
N SER A 301 -10.52 19.10 7.71
CA SER A 301 -10.29 17.93 6.86
C SER A 301 -11.58 17.44 6.21
N LEU A 302 -11.48 17.00 4.97
CA LEU A 302 -12.52 16.29 4.23
C LEU A 302 -12.40 14.80 4.57
N ILE A 303 -13.44 14.22 5.20
CA ILE A 303 -13.45 12.83 5.68
C ILE A 303 -14.09 11.93 4.62
N ILE A 304 -13.33 10.98 4.08
CA ILE A 304 -13.72 10.13 2.94
C ILE A 304 -13.60 8.65 3.33
N PRO A 305 -14.69 7.98 3.73
CA PRO A 305 -14.64 6.58 4.11
C PRO A 305 -14.48 5.68 2.88
N HIS A 306 -13.73 4.61 3.07
CA HIS A 306 -13.45 3.59 2.08
C HIS A 306 -13.32 2.25 2.81
N TYR A 307 -14.21 1.31 2.49
CA TYR A 307 -14.33 0.04 3.20
C TYR A 307 -14.33 0.22 4.73
N ASP A 308 -13.27 -0.26 5.39
CA ASP A 308 -13.09 -0.27 6.84
C ASP A 308 -12.27 0.90 7.41
N HIS A 309 -11.90 1.89 6.59
CA HIS A 309 -11.08 3.04 7.00
C HIS A 309 -11.57 4.36 6.40
N TYR A 310 -10.83 5.44 6.72
CA TYR A 310 -11.11 6.80 6.28
C TYR A 310 -9.87 7.43 5.67
N HIS A 311 -9.94 7.86 4.42
CA HIS A 311 -8.99 8.80 3.83
C HIS A 311 -9.35 10.23 4.23
N ASN A 312 -8.32 11.05 4.42
CA ASN A 312 -8.49 12.44 4.83
C ASN A 312 -7.67 13.35 3.93
N ILE A 313 -8.28 14.46 3.54
CA ILE A 313 -7.61 15.52 2.78
C ILE A 313 -7.80 16.83 3.55
N LYS A 314 -6.70 17.38 4.07
CA LYS A 314 -6.71 18.66 4.80
C LYS A 314 -6.88 19.81 3.82
N PHE A 315 -7.67 20.83 4.19
CA PHE A 315 -7.76 22.06 3.37
C PHE A 315 -6.39 22.74 3.22
N ALA A 316 -5.55 22.68 4.26
CA ALA A 316 -4.18 23.21 4.23
C ALA A 316 -3.31 22.60 3.11
N TRP A 317 -3.59 21.36 2.68
CA TRP A 317 -2.83 20.75 1.58
C TRP A 317 -3.17 21.35 0.21
N PHE A 318 -4.35 21.97 0.07
CA PHE A 318 -4.66 22.79 -1.09
C PHE A 318 -3.97 24.15 -1.01
N ASP A 319 -3.83 24.73 0.20
CA ASP A 319 -3.04 25.96 0.40
C ASP A 319 -1.55 25.74 0.06
N GLU A 320 -1.02 24.55 0.34
CA GLU A 320 0.36 24.14 0.06
C GLU A 320 0.60 23.72 -1.40
N GLY A 321 -0.46 23.65 -2.22
CA GLY A 321 -0.38 23.21 -3.62
C GLY A 321 -0.12 21.71 -3.82
N LEU A 322 -0.35 20.89 -2.78
CA LEU A 322 -0.26 19.43 -2.87
C LEU A 322 -1.50 18.82 -3.54
N TYR A 323 -2.64 19.52 -3.43
CA TYR A 323 -3.91 19.15 -4.03
C TYR A 323 -4.46 20.32 -4.82
N GLU A 324 -5.03 20.04 -5.98
CA GLU A 324 -5.51 21.07 -6.90
C GLU A 324 -6.92 20.75 -7.39
N ALA A 325 -7.60 21.79 -7.88
CA ALA A 325 -8.83 21.60 -8.63
C ALA A 325 -8.53 20.88 -9.96
N PRO A 326 -9.47 20.06 -10.48
CA PRO A 326 -9.28 19.41 -11.76
C PRO A 326 -9.17 20.46 -12.87
N LYS A 327 -8.41 20.14 -13.91
CA LYS A 327 -8.11 21.07 -15.01
C LYS A 327 -9.39 21.67 -15.60
N GLY A 328 -9.46 22.99 -15.61
CA GLY A 328 -10.61 23.74 -16.13
C GLY A 328 -11.66 24.13 -15.09
N TYR A 329 -11.48 23.75 -13.82
CA TYR A 329 -12.35 24.12 -12.70
C TYR A 329 -11.55 24.88 -11.64
N SER A 330 -12.23 25.72 -10.86
CA SER A 330 -11.61 26.38 -9.71
C SER A 330 -11.79 25.55 -8.42
N LEU A 331 -11.07 25.91 -7.35
CA LEU A 331 -11.29 25.32 -6.04
C LEU A 331 -12.72 25.58 -5.53
N GLU A 332 -13.31 26.73 -5.86
CA GLU A 332 -14.72 27.01 -5.57
C GLU A 332 -15.66 26.01 -6.22
N ASP A 333 -15.44 25.67 -7.50
CA ASP A 333 -16.26 24.70 -8.22
C ASP A 333 -16.12 23.29 -7.63
N LEU A 334 -14.89 22.89 -7.31
CA LEU A 334 -14.60 21.62 -6.64
C LEU A 334 -15.33 21.55 -5.29
N PHE A 335 -15.11 22.54 -4.42
CA PHE A 335 -15.71 22.52 -3.08
C PHE A 335 -17.22 22.73 -3.08
N ALA A 336 -17.78 23.46 -4.04
CA ALA A 336 -19.23 23.52 -4.21
C ALA A 336 -19.81 22.12 -4.49
N THR A 337 -19.11 21.31 -5.27
CA THR A 337 -19.50 19.94 -5.61
C THR A 337 -19.33 18.99 -4.42
N VAL A 338 -18.20 19.07 -3.71
CA VAL A 338 -17.97 18.29 -2.47
C VAL A 338 -19.06 18.61 -1.43
N LYS A 339 -19.29 19.91 -1.18
CA LYS A 339 -20.29 20.37 -0.22
C LYS A 339 -21.69 19.91 -0.58
N TYR A 340 -22.02 19.86 -1.87
CA TYR A 340 -23.28 19.28 -2.33
C TYR A 340 -23.45 17.84 -1.84
N TYR A 341 -22.47 16.97 -2.03
CA TYR A 341 -22.58 15.56 -1.63
C TYR A 341 -22.47 15.32 -0.12
N VAL A 342 -21.82 16.22 0.62
CA VAL A 342 -21.86 16.23 2.09
C VAL A 342 -23.27 16.58 2.59
N GLU A 343 -23.89 17.63 2.04
CA GLU A 343 -25.23 18.09 2.43
C GLU A 343 -26.38 17.19 1.89
N HIS A 344 -26.13 16.43 0.82
CA HIS A 344 -27.10 15.54 0.17
C HIS A 344 -26.59 14.09 0.18
N PRO A 345 -26.49 13.43 1.36
CA PRO A 345 -25.87 12.12 1.47
C PRO A 345 -26.58 11.03 0.65
N ASN A 346 -27.89 11.18 0.36
CA ASN A 346 -28.64 10.25 -0.48
C ASN A 346 -28.33 10.39 -1.98
N GLU A 347 -27.74 11.51 -2.39
CA GLU A 347 -27.31 11.76 -3.77
C GLU A 347 -25.80 11.53 -3.99
N ARG A 348 -25.07 11.18 -2.91
CA ARG A 348 -23.65 10.82 -3.00
C ARG A 348 -23.48 9.66 -3.99
N PRO A 349 -22.50 9.73 -4.91
CA PRO A 349 -22.32 8.69 -5.93
C PRO A 349 -22.19 7.31 -5.31
N HIS A 350 -22.82 6.33 -5.96
CA HIS A 350 -22.64 4.93 -5.60
C HIS A 350 -21.19 4.52 -5.85
N SER A 351 -20.71 3.55 -5.07
CA SER A 351 -19.39 2.97 -5.25
C SER A 351 -19.48 1.47 -5.05
N ASP A 352 -19.09 0.71 -6.07
CA ASP A 352 -18.93 -0.73 -5.99
C ASP A 352 -17.66 -1.10 -5.19
N ASN A 353 -16.71 -0.16 -5.09
CA ASN A 353 -15.44 -0.30 -4.39
C ASN A 353 -15.48 0.28 -2.97
N GLY A 354 -16.61 0.23 -2.29
CA GLY A 354 -16.69 0.54 -0.85
C GLY A 354 -16.50 2.01 -0.45
N TRP A 355 -16.49 2.97 -1.39
CA TRP A 355 -16.35 4.38 -1.05
C TRP A 355 -17.65 5.02 -0.54
N GLY A 356 -17.51 6.02 0.32
CA GLY A 356 -18.61 6.86 0.78
C GLY A 356 -19.70 6.03 1.47
N ASN A 357 -20.90 6.03 0.89
CA ASN A 357 -22.05 5.29 1.42
C ASN A 357 -21.91 3.77 1.40
N ALA A 358 -21.00 3.24 0.55
CA ALA A 358 -20.75 1.82 0.44
C ALA A 358 -19.76 1.30 1.50
N SER A 359 -19.11 2.20 2.25
CA SER A 359 -18.17 1.84 3.32
C SER A 359 -18.86 1.15 4.49
N ASP A 360 -18.10 0.35 5.22
CA ASP A 360 -18.56 -0.33 6.43
C ASP A 360 -18.98 0.67 7.51
N HIS A 361 -18.29 1.81 7.56
CA HIS A 361 -18.59 2.89 8.52
C HIS A 361 -19.98 3.48 8.31
N VAL A 362 -20.38 3.75 7.07
CA VAL A 362 -21.70 4.32 6.78
C VAL A 362 -22.80 3.25 6.82
N ARG A 363 -22.50 2.03 6.37
CA ARG A 363 -23.44 0.91 6.40
C ARG A 363 -23.85 0.52 7.82
N LYS A 364 -22.89 0.40 8.74
CA LYS A 364 -23.15 0.03 10.14
C LYS A 364 -24.03 1.07 10.84
N ASN A 365 -23.80 2.36 10.60
CA ASN A 365 -24.59 3.43 11.20
C ASN A 365 -26.04 3.48 10.68
N LYS A 366 -26.31 3.06 9.44
CA LYS A 366 -27.69 3.02 8.90
C LYS A 366 -28.57 1.93 9.52
N VAL A 367 -27.98 0.89 10.11
CA VAL A 367 -28.74 -0.19 10.76
C VAL A 367 -29.27 0.26 12.15
N GLU A 368 -28.60 1.20 12.83
CA GLU A 368 -29.08 1.76 14.10
C GLU A 368 -30.25 2.74 13.93
N ASP A 369 -30.39 3.40 12.77
CA ASP A 369 -31.47 4.34 12.48
C ASP A 369 -32.75 3.68 11.91
N SER A 370 -32.71 2.38 11.62
CA SER A 370 -33.85 1.65 11.08
C SER A 370 -34.61 0.92 12.19
N LYS A 371 -35.36 1.66 13.03
CA LYS A 371 -36.49 1.06 13.75
C LYS A 371 -37.60 0.76 12.74
N PRO A 372 -38.15 -0.47 12.68
CA PRO A 372 -39.34 -0.69 11.90
C PRO A 372 -40.53 -0.05 12.62
N ASP A 373 -41.23 0.85 11.93
CA ASP A 373 -42.57 1.29 12.27
C ASP A 373 -43.50 0.07 12.30
N GLU A 374 -43.79 -0.46 13.49
CA GLU A 374 -44.98 -1.26 13.71
C GLU A 374 -46.00 -0.48 14.53
N ASP A 375 -46.93 0.08 13.77
CA ASP A 375 -48.23 0.56 14.20
C ASP A 375 -49.03 -0.63 14.79
N LYS A 376 -49.10 -0.75 16.12
CA LYS A 376 -50.13 -1.55 16.82
C LYS A 376 -50.26 -1.20 18.31
N LYS A 377 -51.37 -0.52 18.59
CA LYS A 377 -52.22 -0.52 19.80
C LYS A 377 -51.57 -0.74 21.17
N ARG A 378 -51.66 0.34 21.96
CA ARG A 378 -51.67 0.36 23.44
C ARG A 378 -52.61 -0.69 24.01
N ASP A 379 -52.14 -1.40 25.03
CA ASP A 379 -52.89 -1.64 26.27
C ASP A 379 -51.89 -1.63 27.44
N GLU A 380 -52.24 -0.89 28.49
CA GLU A 380 -51.46 -0.68 29.72
C GLU A 380 -51.24 -1.99 30.49
N VAL A 381 -50.12 -2.09 31.22
CA VAL A 381 -50.06 -2.31 32.69
C VAL A 381 -48.62 -2.63 33.15
N SER A 382 -48.11 -1.73 33.99
CA SER A 382 -47.19 -1.92 35.13
C SER A 382 -45.80 -2.58 34.98
N GLU A 383 -44.77 -1.77 35.25
CA GLU A 383 -43.52 -2.18 35.94
C GLU A 383 -43.84 -2.99 37.22
N PRO A 384 -43.01 -4.00 37.58
CA PRO A 384 -41.87 -3.69 38.45
C PRO A 384 -40.59 -4.54 38.24
N THR A 385 -39.45 -3.87 38.46
CA THR A 385 -38.29 -4.32 39.25
C THR A 385 -37.47 -5.52 38.76
N ARG A 386 -36.22 -5.23 38.39
CA ARG A 386 -35.08 -6.16 38.32
C ARG A 386 -34.76 -6.72 39.71
N PRO A 387 -34.40 -8.01 39.82
CA PRO A 387 -33.14 -8.31 40.49
C PRO A 387 -32.27 -9.33 39.73
N GLU A 388 -30.97 -9.20 39.95
CA GLU A 388 -29.93 -10.15 39.57
C GLU A 388 -30.06 -11.47 40.36
N SER A 389 -29.74 -12.60 39.72
CA SER A 389 -28.94 -13.69 40.31
C SER A 389 -28.74 -14.84 39.31
N ASP A 390 -27.48 -15.07 38.99
CA ASP A 390 -26.73 -16.33 38.85
C ASP A 390 -27.38 -17.69 38.53
N GLU A 391 -26.63 -18.38 37.66
CA GLU A 391 -26.42 -19.83 37.52
C GLU A 391 -27.34 -20.73 36.66
N LYS A 392 -26.70 -21.23 35.59
CA LYS A 392 -26.61 -22.63 35.10
C LYS A 392 -27.70 -23.23 34.19
N GLU A 393 -27.18 -23.57 33.00
CA GLU A 393 -27.26 -24.88 32.31
C GLU A 393 -28.56 -25.29 31.57
N ASN A 394 -28.43 -25.31 30.23
CA ASN A 394 -28.53 -26.47 29.34
C ASN A 394 -29.53 -26.41 28.15
N HIS A 395 -28.98 -26.83 27.00
CA HIS A 395 -29.60 -27.32 25.76
C HIS A 395 -30.32 -26.30 24.86
N ALA A 396 -30.41 -26.43 23.54
CA ALA A 396 -29.76 -27.19 22.45
C ALA A 396 -30.59 -26.88 21.19
N GLY A 397 -29.94 -26.74 20.02
CA GLY A 397 -30.58 -26.71 18.68
C GLY A 397 -31.23 -25.37 18.33
N LEU A 398 -31.09 -24.82 17.13
CA LEU A 398 -31.14 -25.46 15.82
C LEU A 398 -30.37 -24.62 14.78
N ASN A 399 -29.43 -25.25 14.07
CA ASN A 399 -29.06 -24.85 12.71
C ASN A 399 -30.08 -25.44 11.73
N PRO A 400 -30.44 -24.75 10.66
CA PRO A 400 -30.76 -25.38 9.38
C PRO A 400 -29.51 -25.44 8.50
N SER A 401 -29.39 -26.56 7.79
CA SER A 401 -28.25 -27.00 6.98
C SER A 401 -28.53 -26.79 5.49
N VAL A 402 -27.47 -26.42 4.76
CA VAL A 402 -26.97 -26.85 3.42
C VAL A 402 -27.90 -27.13 2.23
N ASP A 403 -27.45 -26.70 1.04
CA ASP A 403 -27.22 -27.55 -0.14
C ASP A 403 -26.33 -26.78 -1.15
N ASN A 404 -25.08 -27.18 -1.39
CA ASN A 404 -24.56 -28.23 -2.31
C ASN A 404 -24.43 -27.78 -3.78
N LEU A 405 -23.20 -27.68 -4.30
CA LEU A 405 -22.80 -28.42 -5.51
C LEU A 405 -21.27 -28.50 -5.72
N TYR A 406 -20.85 -29.71 -6.06
CA TYR A 406 -19.64 -30.14 -6.78
C TYR A 406 -18.42 -30.64 -6.01
N LYS A 407 -18.22 -31.96 -6.15
CA LYS A 407 -17.05 -32.77 -5.85
C LYS A 407 -16.72 -33.53 -7.14
N PRO A 408 -15.46 -33.88 -7.41
CA PRO A 408 -15.21 -35.30 -7.63
C PRO A 408 -14.00 -35.85 -6.86
N SER A 409 -14.03 -37.18 -6.73
CA SER A 409 -13.19 -38.06 -5.94
C SER A 409 -11.88 -38.44 -6.67
N THR A 410 -10.89 -38.79 -5.85
CA THR A 410 -9.71 -39.60 -6.16
C THR A 410 -10.06 -41.06 -6.47
N ASP A 411 -9.22 -41.73 -7.27
CA ASP A 411 -8.44 -42.93 -6.87
C ASP A 411 -7.40 -43.31 -7.98
N GLU A 412 -6.17 -43.64 -7.52
CA GLU A 412 -5.10 -44.61 -7.93
C GLU A 412 -5.01 -45.13 -9.39
N ASP A 413 -3.87 -45.48 -10.04
CA ASP A 413 -2.53 -45.92 -9.61
C ASP A 413 -1.52 -45.88 -10.81
N GLU A 414 -0.21 -45.98 -10.51
CA GLU A 414 0.98 -46.36 -11.31
C GLU A 414 1.37 -45.70 -12.67
N THR A 415 2.58 -45.10 -12.76
CA THR A 415 3.79 -45.67 -13.43
C THR A 415 4.92 -44.63 -13.54
N GLU A 416 6.15 -45.08 -13.26
CA GLU A 416 7.40 -44.32 -13.47
C GLU A 416 7.66 -44.04 -14.96
N GLU A 417 8.05 -42.80 -15.29
CA GLU A 417 9.10 -42.60 -16.28
C GLU A 417 9.93 -41.34 -15.98
N VAL A 418 11.24 -41.53 -16.12
CA VAL A 418 12.32 -40.59 -15.90
C VAL A 418 12.32 -39.53 -17.00
N SER A 419 12.35 -38.25 -16.61
CA SER A 419 12.90 -37.20 -17.46
C SER A 419 13.68 -36.17 -16.64
N LYS A 420 14.95 -36.00 -17.03
CA LYS A 420 15.94 -35.09 -16.48
C LYS A 420 15.60 -33.64 -16.82
N ASP A 421 15.79 -32.77 -15.82
CA ASP A 421 16.46 -31.45 -15.87
C ASP A 421 16.09 -30.49 -16.99
N ILE A 422 15.38 -29.37 -16.68
CA ILE A 422 15.87 -27.99 -16.92
C ILE A 422 15.15 -27.00 -15.97
N THR A 423 15.95 -26.13 -15.35
CA THR A 423 15.66 -24.92 -14.58
C THR A 423 14.80 -23.84 -15.28
N ALA A 424 13.81 -23.28 -14.58
CA ALA A 424 13.44 -21.85 -14.57
C ALA A 424 12.36 -21.64 -13.49
N GLY A 425 12.54 -20.66 -12.60
CA GLY A 425 11.47 -20.26 -11.68
C GLY A 425 10.38 -19.55 -12.49
N ASP A 426 9.16 -20.09 -12.45
CA ASP A 426 8.02 -19.53 -13.16
C ASP A 426 7.60 -18.19 -12.53
N GLU A 427 8.18 -17.09 -13.00
CA GLU A 427 7.43 -15.83 -13.07
C GLU A 427 6.22 -16.10 -13.96
N VAL A 428 5.00 -15.90 -13.44
CA VAL A 428 3.80 -16.02 -14.27
C VAL A 428 3.97 -15.06 -15.45
N PRO A 429 4.02 -15.53 -16.71
CA PRO A 429 4.30 -14.68 -17.85
C PRO A 429 3.26 -13.56 -17.89
N GLN A 430 3.75 -12.32 -17.85
CA GLN A 430 2.93 -11.13 -17.90
C GLN A 430 2.43 -10.92 -19.33
N VAL A 431 1.15 -10.56 -19.46
CA VAL A 431 0.59 -10.12 -20.73
C VAL A 431 1.32 -8.85 -21.18
N GLU A 432 1.71 -8.80 -22.46
CA GLU A 432 2.35 -7.62 -23.05
C GLU A 432 1.43 -6.38 -22.93
N THR A 433 1.98 -5.24 -22.53
CA THR A 433 1.24 -3.98 -22.32
C THR A 433 0.40 -3.60 -23.54
N GLU A 434 0.89 -3.87 -24.75
CA GLU A 434 0.21 -3.62 -26.03
C GLU A 434 -1.10 -4.41 -26.16
N LYS A 435 -1.14 -5.65 -25.63
CA LYS A 435 -2.36 -6.48 -25.60
C LYS A 435 -3.36 -5.96 -24.58
N VAL A 436 -2.88 -5.48 -23.42
CA VAL A 436 -3.73 -4.84 -22.42
C VAL A 436 -4.35 -3.56 -22.98
N GLU A 437 -3.56 -2.68 -23.59
CA GLU A 437 -4.06 -1.46 -24.24
C GLU A 437 -5.08 -1.76 -25.35
N ALA A 438 -4.83 -2.78 -26.18
CA ALA A 438 -5.76 -3.19 -27.23
C ALA A 438 -7.10 -3.63 -26.64
N LYS A 439 -7.11 -4.31 -25.51
CA LYS A 439 -8.35 -4.73 -24.86
C LYS A 439 -9.08 -3.59 -24.16
N LEU A 440 -8.37 -2.68 -23.51
CA LEU A 440 -8.99 -1.48 -22.95
C LEU A 440 -9.65 -0.62 -24.06
N LYS A 441 -9.05 -0.57 -25.27
CA LYS A 441 -9.69 0.03 -26.45
C LYS A 441 -10.92 -0.73 -26.93
N GLU A 442 -10.96 -2.07 -26.79
CA GLU A 442 -12.17 -2.85 -27.10
C GLU A 442 -13.31 -2.49 -26.14
N VAL A 443 -13.02 -2.33 -24.84
CA VAL A 443 -13.98 -1.88 -23.83
C VAL A 443 -14.52 -0.50 -24.19
N GLU A 444 -13.67 0.46 -24.56
CA GLU A 444 -14.09 1.79 -25.02
C GLU A 444 -15.04 1.75 -26.21
N ALA A 445 -14.69 0.97 -27.24
CA ALA A 445 -15.48 0.91 -28.46
C ALA A 445 -16.88 0.29 -28.25
N LEU A 446 -17.03 -0.58 -27.25
CA LEU A 446 -18.32 -1.14 -26.84
C LEU A 446 -19.07 -0.19 -25.91
N LEU A 447 -18.37 0.48 -25.01
CA LEU A 447 -18.91 1.49 -24.11
C LEU A 447 -19.60 2.65 -24.86
N ASP A 448 -19.04 3.07 -25.99
CA ASP A 448 -19.65 4.10 -26.85
C ASP A 448 -21.05 3.71 -27.36
N LYS A 449 -21.35 2.41 -27.43
CA LYS A 449 -22.61 1.86 -27.93
C LYS A 449 -23.63 1.59 -26.83
N VAL A 450 -23.24 1.71 -25.55
CA VAL A 450 -24.15 1.49 -24.41
C VAL A 450 -25.13 2.65 -24.30
N THR A 451 -26.43 2.33 -24.26
CA THR A 451 -27.51 3.31 -24.08
C THR A 451 -27.98 3.43 -22.64
N ASP A 452 -27.71 2.44 -21.79
CA ASP A 452 -28.01 2.50 -20.35
C ASP A 452 -27.02 3.45 -19.67
N ALA A 453 -27.55 4.56 -19.12
CA ALA A 453 -26.73 5.61 -18.51
C ALA A 453 -25.99 5.14 -17.25
N SER A 454 -26.56 4.22 -16.48
CA SER A 454 -25.94 3.71 -15.26
C SER A 454 -24.79 2.76 -15.60
N LEU A 455 -25.02 1.84 -16.54
CA LEU A 455 -24.01 0.92 -17.04
C LEU A 455 -22.87 1.67 -17.74
N LYS A 456 -23.21 2.67 -18.57
CA LYS A 456 -22.24 3.51 -19.26
C LYS A 456 -21.35 4.26 -18.27
N ASN A 457 -21.92 4.86 -17.22
CA ASN A 457 -21.13 5.56 -16.22
C ASN A 457 -20.22 4.61 -15.42
N ASN A 458 -20.74 3.46 -14.99
CA ASN A 458 -19.97 2.44 -14.24
C ASN A 458 -18.75 1.97 -15.05
N VAL A 459 -18.98 1.55 -16.31
CA VAL A 459 -17.91 1.04 -17.15
C VAL A 459 -16.93 2.14 -17.56
N THR A 460 -17.39 3.39 -17.71
CA THR A 460 -16.49 4.54 -17.95
C THR A 460 -15.51 4.74 -16.79
N GLU A 461 -16.01 4.67 -15.55
CA GLU A 461 -15.20 4.88 -14.34
C GLU A 461 -14.22 3.72 -14.11
N SER A 462 -14.67 2.46 -14.24
CA SER A 462 -13.79 1.29 -14.12
C SER A 462 -12.70 1.29 -15.20
N LEU A 463 -13.06 1.64 -16.43
CA LEU A 463 -12.10 1.77 -17.52
C LEU A 463 -11.05 2.87 -17.26
N ALA A 464 -11.47 4.02 -16.69
CA ALA A 464 -10.53 5.08 -16.30
C ALA A 464 -9.59 4.61 -15.19
N GLY A 465 -10.09 3.86 -14.21
CA GLY A 465 -9.28 3.21 -13.16
C GLY A 465 -8.25 2.24 -13.75
N LEU A 466 -8.64 1.38 -14.68
CA LEU A 466 -7.72 0.45 -15.35
C LEU A 466 -6.65 1.15 -16.18
N ARG A 467 -6.98 2.29 -16.81
CA ARG A 467 -5.99 3.11 -17.51
C ARG A 467 -5.00 3.77 -16.57
N ASN A 468 -5.46 4.28 -15.44
CA ASN A 468 -4.58 4.83 -14.42
C ASN A 468 -3.67 3.74 -13.86
N ASN A 469 -4.20 2.55 -13.59
CA ASN A 469 -3.40 1.42 -13.14
C ASN A 469 -2.33 1.01 -14.14
N LEU A 470 -2.67 0.99 -15.44
CA LEU A 470 -1.71 0.71 -16.51
C LEU A 470 -0.62 1.79 -16.61
N SER A 471 -1.00 3.06 -16.51
CA SER A 471 -0.08 4.20 -16.62
C SER A 471 0.85 4.33 -15.41
N LEU A 472 0.34 4.02 -14.21
CA LEU A 472 1.07 4.17 -12.95
C LEU A 472 1.74 2.87 -12.50
N GLN A 473 1.51 1.76 -13.20
CA GLN A 473 2.01 0.42 -12.86
C GLN A 473 1.64 -0.02 -11.43
N THR A 474 0.47 0.41 -10.96
CA THR A 474 -0.07 0.07 -9.63
C THR A 474 -0.79 -1.29 -9.60
N MET A 475 -0.98 -1.92 -10.77
CA MET A 475 -1.52 -3.26 -10.95
C MET A 475 -0.72 -3.95 -12.06
N ASP A 476 -0.48 -5.26 -11.93
CA ASP A 476 0.21 -6.02 -12.97
C ASP A 476 -0.67 -6.23 -14.22
N ASN A 477 -0.04 -6.51 -15.36
CA ASN A 477 -0.73 -6.58 -16.64
C ASN A 477 -1.74 -7.73 -16.70
N ASN A 478 -1.49 -8.85 -15.99
CA ASN A 478 -2.45 -9.95 -15.93
C ASN A 478 -3.69 -9.55 -15.11
N GLY A 479 -3.49 -8.81 -14.02
CA GLY A 479 -4.57 -8.22 -13.23
C GLY A 479 -5.44 -7.23 -14.02
N ILE A 480 -4.81 -6.29 -14.72
CA ILE A 480 -5.52 -5.32 -15.58
C ILE A 480 -6.26 -6.07 -16.71
N MET A 481 -5.65 -7.12 -17.25
CA MET A 481 -6.23 -7.92 -18.32
C MET A 481 -7.51 -8.63 -17.86
N ALA A 482 -7.48 -9.27 -16.69
CA ALA A 482 -8.64 -9.95 -16.13
C ALA A 482 -9.80 -8.99 -15.87
N GLU A 483 -9.52 -7.79 -15.36
CA GLU A 483 -10.56 -6.80 -15.07
C GLU A 483 -11.14 -6.18 -16.35
N ALA A 484 -10.31 -5.95 -17.37
CA ALA A 484 -10.77 -5.53 -18.69
C ALA A 484 -11.70 -6.58 -19.33
N GLU A 485 -11.44 -7.88 -19.12
CA GLU A 485 -12.31 -8.95 -19.61
C GLU A 485 -13.66 -9.01 -18.88
N LYS A 486 -13.71 -8.70 -17.57
CA LYS A 486 -14.97 -8.55 -16.84
C LYS A 486 -15.80 -7.40 -17.40
N LEU A 487 -15.19 -6.25 -17.67
CA LEU A 487 -15.89 -5.12 -18.30
C LEU A 487 -16.42 -5.48 -19.69
N LEU A 488 -15.63 -6.21 -20.50
CA LEU A 488 -16.11 -6.70 -21.79
C LEU A 488 -17.29 -7.66 -21.66
N ALA A 489 -17.27 -8.57 -20.68
CA ALA A 489 -18.38 -9.49 -20.45
C ALA A 489 -19.65 -8.74 -20.05
N LEU A 490 -19.51 -7.70 -19.23
CA LEU A 490 -20.60 -6.82 -18.81
C LEU A 490 -21.21 -6.03 -19.97
N LEU A 491 -20.38 -5.58 -20.92
CA LEU A 491 -20.78 -4.78 -22.09
C LEU A 491 -21.35 -5.61 -23.26
N LYS A 492 -21.17 -6.94 -23.24
CA LYS A 492 -21.65 -7.87 -24.29
C LYS A 492 -23.03 -8.48 -23.98
N ILE A 493 -23.65 -8.07 -22.87
CA ILE A 493 -25.05 -8.37 -22.49
C ILE A 493 -25.95 -7.29 -23.11
#